data_AF-A0A6G1VMB3-F1
#
_entry.id   AF-A0A6G1VMB3-F1
#
_cell.length_a   1.000
_cell.length_b   1.000
_cell.length_c   1.000
_cell.angle_alpha   90.00
_cell.angle_beta   90.00
_cell.angle_gamma   90.00
#
_symmetry.space_group_name_H-M   'P 1'
#
loop_
_entity.id
_entity.type
_entity.pdbx_description
1 polymer ?
#
loop_
_entity_poly.entity_id
_entity_poly.type
_entity_poly.pdbx_seq_one_letter_code
_entity_poly.pdbx_strand_id
1 'polypeptide(L)'
;MIRYIILSLCLLCFMPKSVAQGKKESREYWIDKYLSVSFPLQSIKINSFYGSRVDPFTGKCKQHKGLDLRARYEEVLSMFDGSVKSTGYDKGSGKFVILRHGDWTISYCHLSEIWVTSQQKLLAGDPVGISGTTGRSTGPHLHISCRLKGQLEDPYNLLLYVRETKARAIKALRVEENNLFSPAEFIKHYAAAAMQQQRKYGIPSSVILAQMALESKWGNSNLAQVGYNFFGIKANQNWLNSGLPYSIHDDDRPNEKFCNFLSPEESIEYHSRLLMSDRYARCWRYKPTDYHNWLLSIKAAGYATRRDYVKVCERIIRQHKLYLYDQQAERM
;
A
#
# COMPACT_ATOMS: atom_id res chain seq x y z
N MET A 1 51.52 -25.57 56.49
CA MET A 1 50.31 -26.25 56.99
C MET A 1 49.11 -25.68 56.25
N ILE A 2 48.66 -26.32 55.16
CA ILE A 2 47.35 -27.04 55.03
C ILE A 2 46.45 -26.17 54.12
N ARG A 3 45.85 -26.59 52.99
CA ARG A 3 45.82 -27.83 52.17
C ARG A 3 44.98 -27.51 50.90
N TYR A 4 45.26 -28.22 49.79
CA TYR A 4 44.42 -28.45 48.58
C TYR A 4 44.02 -27.27 47.66
N ILE A 5 44.66 -27.20 46.49
CA ILE A 5 44.06 -26.60 45.28
C ILE A 5 43.66 -27.76 44.37
N ILE A 6 42.35 -28.01 44.30
CA ILE A 6 41.73 -28.97 43.40
C ILE A 6 41.79 -28.39 41.98
N LEU A 7 42.53 -29.08 41.12
CA LEU A 7 42.53 -28.86 39.68
C LEU A 7 41.18 -29.36 39.14
N SER A 8 40.17 -28.49 39.05
CA SER A 8 38.91 -28.81 38.37
C SER A 8 38.96 -28.33 36.93
N LEU A 9 39.07 -29.30 36.05
CA LEU A 9 39.05 -29.23 34.60
C LEU A 9 37.66 -28.72 34.14
N CYS A 10 37.51 -27.42 33.90
CA CYS A 10 36.35 -26.90 33.16
C CYS A 10 36.71 -26.80 31.68
N LEU A 11 36.57 -27.94 30.97
CA LEU A 11 36.30 -27.92 29.54
C LEU A 11 34.96 -27.21 29.35
N LEU A 12 34.99 -25.92 29.06
CA LEU A 12 33.86 -25.24 28.43
C LEU A 12 33.79 -25.75 26.99
N CYS A 13 32.99 -26.80 26.81
CA CYS A 13 32.42 -27.15 25.51
C CYS A 13 31.74 -25.91 24.95
N PHE A 14 32.39 -25.25 23.98
CA PHE A 14 31.72 -24.35 23.05
C PHE A 14 30.74 -25.20 22.25
N MET A 15 29.51 -25.34 22.75
CA MET A 15 28.42 -25.84 21.92
C MET A 15 28.03 -24.73 20.95
N PRO A 16 28.07 -24.95 19.62
CA PRO A 16 27.50 -24.01 18.69
C PRO A 16 26.00 -23.94 18.97
N LYS A 17 25.50 -22.76 19.35
CA LYS A 17 24.05 -22.49 19.42
C LYS A 17 23.45 -22.96 18.09
N SER A 18 22.62 -24.00 18.18
CA SER A 18 22.13 -24.69 17.01
C SER A 18 21.35 -23.73 16.10
N VAL A 19 21.49 -23.93 14.78
CA VAL A 19 20.77 -23.19 13.72
C VAL A 19 19.25 -23.19 13.93
N ALA A 20 18.71 -24.15 14.70
CA ALA A 20 17.29 -24.21 15.07
C ALA A 20 16.86 -23.06 16.00
N GLN A 21 17.74 -22.58 16.89
CA GLN A 21 17.47 -21.44 17.77
C GLN A 21 17.38 -20.14 16.96
N GLY A 22 18.32 -19.91 16.03
CA GLY A 22 18.28 -18.74 15.14
C GLY A 22 17.10 -18.74 14.15
N LYS A 23 16.62 -19.92 13.71
CA LYS A 23 15.40 -20.03 12.90
C LYS A 23 14.12 -19.75 13.69
N LYS A 24 14.04 -20.23 14.94
CA LYS A 24 12.90 -19.99 15.83
C LYS A 24 12.84 -18.52 16.26
N GLU A 25 13.98 -17.93 16.62
CA GLU A 25 14.12 -16.49 16.90
C GLU A 25 13.75 -15.64 15.68
N SER A 26 14.09 -16.07 14.45
CA SER A 26 13.66 -15.37 13.24
C SER A 26 12.15 -15.48 12.98
N ARG A 27 11.52 -16.62 13.28
CA ARG A 27 10.06 -16.80 13.09
C ARG A 27 9.28 -15.97 14.11
N GLU A 28 9.64 -16.05 15.38
CA GLU A 28 9.02 -15.27 16.46
C GLU A 28 9.16 -13.76 16.18
N TYR A 29 10.35 -13.31 15.76
CA TYR A 29 10.57 -11.91 15.35
C TYR A 29 9.57 -11.43 14.28
N TRP A 30 9.32 -12.23 13.24
CA TRP A 30 8.40 -11.81 12.17
C TRP A 30 6.93 -11.90 12.60
N ILE A 31 6.56 -12.82 13.49
CA ILE A 31 5.23 -12.84 14.11
C ILE A 31 5.02 -11.58 14.95
N ASP A 32 5.99 -11.23 15.80
CA ASP A 32 5.92 -10.03 16.63
C ASP A 32 5.86 -8.77 15.76
N LYS A 33 6.65 -8.70 14.68
CA LYS A 33 6.56 -7.59 13.73
C LYS A 33 5.18 -7.50 13.06
N TYR A 34 4.61 -8.61 12.64
CA TYR A 34 3.27 -8.63 12.05
C TYR A 34 2.20 -8.14 13.03
N LEU A 35 2.27 -8.57 14.29
CA LEU A 35 1.34 -8.23 15.35
C LEU A 35 1.54 -6.80 15.89
N SER A 36 2.76 -6.24 15.81
CA SER A 36 3.08 -4.88 16.29
C SER A 36 2.49 -3.73 15.46
N VAL A 37 1.80 -4.05 14.35
CA VAL A 37 1.23 -3.05 13.44
C VAL A 37 -0.21 -3.43 13.05
N SER A 38 -1.07 -2.42 12.96
CA SER A 38 -2.43 -2.58 12.45
C SER A 38 -2.85 -1.38 11.61
N PHE A 39 -3.77 -1.63 10.68
CA PHE A 39 -4.47 -0.54 10.02
C PHE A 39 -5.53 0.01 10.98
N PRO A 40 -5.84 1.32 10.93
CA PRO A 40 -6.80 1.92 11.84
C PRO A 40 -8.26 1.52 11.57
N LEU A 41 -8.52 0.84 10.43
CA LEU A 41 -9.81 0.33 9.97
C LEU A 41 -9.59 -1.00 9.25
N GLN A 42 -10.64 -1.82 9.14
CA GLN A 42 -10.59 -3.10 8.40
C GLN A 42 -10.37 -2.90 6.89
N SER A 43 -10.95 -1.84 6.31
CA SER A 43 -10.76 -1.47 4.90
C SER A 43 -10.22 -0.05 4.80
N ILE A 44 -9.08 0.11 4.14
CA ILE A 44 -8.45 1.41 3.95
C ILE A 44 -8.83 1.98 2.59
N LYS A 45 -9.71 2.99 2.63
CA LYS A 45 -10.06 3.81 1.46
C LYS A 45 -9.87 5.27 1.84
N ILE A 46 -9.01 5.97 1.12
CA ILE A 46 -8.70 7.37 1.40
C ILE A 46 -9.73 8.25 0.70
N ASN A 47 -10.45 9.05 1.47
CA ASN A 47 -11.33 10.09 0.95
C ASN A 47 -10.54 11.36 0.61
N SER A 48 -9.51 11.68 1.40
CA SER A 48 -8.69 12.87 1.17
C SER A 48 -7.30 12.76 1.78
N PHE A 49 -6.29 13.11 0.98
CA PHE A 49 -4.89 13.10 1.36
C PHE A 49 -4.49 14.27 2.26
N TYR A 50 -3.38 14.09 2.96
CA TYR A 50 -2.62 15.18 3.55
C TYR A 50 -2.13 16.15 2.46
N GLY A 51 -2.02 17.44 2.79
CA GLY A 51 -1.55 18.44 1.83
C GLY A 51 -2.61 19.42 1.37
N SER A 52 -2.35 20.15 0.29
CA SER A 52 -3.25 21.20 -0.20
C SER A 52 -4.50 20.60 -0.84
N ARG A 53 -5.69 20.99 -0.34
CA ARG A 53 -6.99 20.61 -0.92
C ARG A 53 -7.97 21.78 -0.87
N VAL A 54 -9.03 21.72 -1.68
CA VAL A 54 -10.17 22.62 -1.53
C VAL A 54 -10.91 22.26 -0.24
N ASP A 55 -10.98 23.19 0.72
CA ASP A 55 -11.69 23.01 1.98
C ASP A 55 -13.20 22.89 1.69
N PRO A 56 -13.84 21.77 2.09
CA PRO A 56 -15.21 21.46 1.67
C PRO A 56 -16.27 22.38 2.29
N PHE A 57 -15.92 23.16 3.32
CA PHE A 57 -16.84 24.09 3.96
C PHE A 57 -16.69 25.53 3.44
N THR A 58 -15.49 25.90 2.99
CA THR A 58 -15.18 27.29 2.59
C THR A 58 -14.91 27.45 1.09
N GLY A 59 -14.71 26.35 0.36
CA GLY A 59 -14.38 26.35 -1.07
C GLY A 59 -12.99 26.89 -1.40
N LYS A 60 -12.16 27.22 -0.39
CA LYS A 60 -10.81 27.77 -0.57
C LYS A 60 -9.76 26.67 -0.48
N CYS A 61 -8.67 26.81 -1.22
CA CYS A 61 -7.52 25.94 -1.04
C CYS A 61 -6.95 26.11 0.38
N LYS A 62 -6.82 25.00 1.11
CA LYS A 62 -6.33 24.95 2.49
C LYS A 62 -5.47 23.70 2.67
N GLN A 63 -4.46 23.83 3.52
CA GLN A 63 -3.64 22.69 3.92
C GLN A 63 -4.45 21.76 4.84
N HIS A 64 -4.69 20.54 4.38
CA HIS A 64 -5.20 19.44 5.16
C HIS A 64 -4.07 18.86 6.02
N LYS A 65 -4.24 18.92 7.34
CA LYS A 65 -3.22 18.54 8.34
C LYS A 65 -3.36 17.09 8.80
N GLY A 66 -3.97 16.24 7.99
CA GLY A 66 -4.25 14.85 8.31
C GLY A 66 -4.69 14.07 7.08
N LEU A 67 -5.22 12.88 7.30
CA LEU A 67 -5.67 11.94 6.29
C LEU A 67 -7.11 11.52 6.61
N ASP A 68 -8.02 11.67 5.64
CA ASP A 68 -9.42 11.29 5.80
C ASP A 68 -9.63 9.90 5.20
N LEU A 69 -10.04 8.95 6.03
CA LEU A 69 -10.34 7.57 5.66
C LEU A 69 -11.86 7.36 5.65
N ARG A 70 -12.38 6.72 4.60
CA ARG A 70 -13.77 6.30 4.52
C ARG A 70 -14.07 5.31 5.63
N ALA A 71 -14.98 5.67 6.51
CA ALA A 71 -15.50 4.82 7.57
C ALA A 71 -16.93 5.27 7.91
N ARG A 72 -17.86 4.35 8.15
CA ARG A 72 -19.22 4.71 8.58
C ARG A 72 -19.60 3.96 9.84
N TYR A 73 -19.32 4.56 11.01
CA TYR A 73 -19.59 3.95 12.30
C TYR A 73 -18.93 2.57 12.46
N GLU A 74 -17.73 2.47 11.90
CA GLU A 74 -16.85 1.31 11.98
C GLU A 74 -15.90 1.42 13.17
N GLU A 75 -15.48 0.27 13.69
CA GLU A 75 -14.47 0.13 14.73
C GLU A 75 -13.13 0.71 14.31
N VAL A 76 -12.56 1.53 15.18
CA VAL A 76 -11.28 2.21 14.99
C VAL A 76 -10.23 1.54 15.86
N LEU A 77 -9.12 1.12 15.26
CA LEU A 77 -8.08 0.34 15.90
C LEU A 77 -6.80 1.15 16.15
N SER A 78 -6.07 0.79 17.21
CA SER A 78 -4.72 1.30 17.44
C SER A 78 -3.79 0.83 16.33
N MET A 79 -3.05 1.75 15.69
CA MET A 79 -2.14 1.38 14.60
C MET A 79 -0.86 0.71 15.09
N PHE A 80 -0.46 0.99 16.33
CA PHE A 80 0.80 0.55 16.93
C PHE A 80 0.60 0.28 18.43
N ASP A 81 1.51 -0.49 19.01
CA ASP A 81 1.61 -0.60 20.46
C ASP A 81 1.89 0.76 21.08
N GLY A 82 1.30 1.08 22.23
CA GLY A 82 1.51 2.40 22.81
C GLY A 82 0.64 2.67 24.02
N SER A 83 0.45 3.95 24.28
CA SER A 83 -0.47 4.40 25.33
C SER A 83 -1.32 5.58 24.89
N VAL A 84 -2.49 5.69 25.48
CA VAL A 84 -3.38 6.83 25.29
C VAL A 84 -2.76 8.05 25.95
N LYS A 85 -2.36 9.04 25.15
CA LYS A 85 -1.86 10.32 25.62
C LYS A 85 -2.99 11.21 26.16
N SER A 86 -4.12 11.24 25.47
CA SER A 86 -5.30 12.01 25.86
C SER A 86 -6.54 11.59 25.08
N THR A 87 -7.70 11.74 25.68
CA THR A 87 -9.00 11.68 25.01
C THR A 87 -9.75 12.99 25.25
N GLY A 88 -10.71 13.34 24.41
CA GLY A 88 -11.47 14.57 24.62
C GLY A 88 -12.46 14.88 23.52
N TYR A 89 -12.97 16.11 23.57
CA TYR A 89 -13.85 16.68 22.57
C TYR A 89 -13.47 18.13 22.30
N ASP A 90 -13.38 18.51 21.02
CA ASP A 90 -13.32 19.91 20.60
C ASP A 90 -14.15 20.16 19.33
N LYS A 91 -14.47 21.42 19.06
CA LYS A 91 -15.34 21.80 17.93
C LYS A 91 -14.76 21.42 16.56
N GLY A 92 -13.45 21.36 16.42
CA GLY A 92 -12.76 20.97 15.20
C GLY A 92 -12.71 19.44 15.07
N SER A 93 -12.02 18.79 15.99
CA SER A 93 -11.71 17.35 15.93
C SER A 93 -12.91 16.46 16.29
N GLY A 94 -13.96 17.01 16.90
CA GLY A 94 -15.02 16.20 17.50
C GLY A 94 -14.49 15.41 18.69
N LYS A 95 -15.07 14.23 18.93
CA LYS A 95 -14.49 13.28 19.89
C LYS A 95 -13.18 12.75 19.32
N PHE A 96 -12.13 12.79 20.12
CA PHE A 96 -10.80 12.37 19.69
C PHE A 96 -10.09 11.50 20.72
N VAL A 97 -9.17 10.68 20.21
CA VAL A 97 -8.17 9.95 20.98
C VAL A 97 -6.79 10.26 20.40
N ILE A 98 -5.82 10.59 21.24
CA ILE A 98 -4.42 10.73 20.86
C ILE A 98 -3.63 9.58 21.49
N LEU A 99 -3.03 8.75 20.66
CA LEU A 99 -2.12 7.68 21.08
C LEU A 99 -0.67 8.14 20.96
N ARG A 100 0.20 7.60 21.81
CA ARG A 100 1.65 7.77 21.76
C ARG A 100 2.33 6.43 21.51
N HIS A 101 3.21 6.39 20.51
CA HIS A 101 4.09 5.26 20.19
C HIS A 101 5.52 5.77 20.06
N GLY A 102 6.35 5.58 21.08
CA GLY A 102 7.69 6.17 21.14
C GLY A 102 7.65 7.71 21.00
N ASP A 103 8.32 8.23 19.96
CA ASP A 103 8.35 9.65 19.59
C ASP A 103 7.16 10.09 18.72
N TRP A 104 6.30 9.16 18.33
CA TRP A 104 5.11 9.44 17.54
C TRP A 104 3.90 9.73 18.43
N THR A 105 3.06 10.66 17.98
CA THR A 105 1.67 10.76 18.44
C THR A 105 0.72 10.68 17.26
N ILE A 106 -0.37 9.92 17.40
CA ILE A 106 -1.38 9.71 16.36
C ILE A 106 -2.74 10.09 16.94
N SER A 107 -3.43 11.02 16.29
CA SER A 107 -4.76 11.47 16.67
C SER A 107 -5.80 10.80 15.78
N TYR A 108 -6.85 10.28 16.41
CA TYR A 108 -8.05 9.71 15.79
C TYR A 108 -9.20 10.65 16.11
N CYS A 109 -9.85 11.19 15.08
CA CYS A 109 -10.83 12.27 15.22
C CYS A 109 -12.19 11.90 14.59
N HIS A 110 -13.19 12.75 14.87
CA HIS A 110 -14.58 12.62 14.45
C HIS A 110 -15.30 11.38 14.99
N LEU A 111 -14.79 10.77 16.06
CA LEU A 111 -15.34 9.54 16.63
C LEU A 111 -16.79 9.72 17.11
N SER A 112 -17.64 8.70 16.99
CA SER A 112 -18.94 8.68 17.68
C SER A 112 -18.80 8.23 19.13
N GLU A 113 -17.85 7.33 19.40
CA GLU A 113 -17.59 6.74 20.71
C GLU A 113 -16.09 6.64 20.98
N ILE A 114 -15.73 6.76 22.26
CA ILE A 114 -14.37 6.57 22.75
C ILE A 114 -14.45 5.43 23.77
N TRP A 115 -13.66 4.38 23.57
CA TRP A 115 -13.66 3.19 24.42
C TRP A 115 -12.40 3.06 25.28
N VAL A 116 -11.50 4.04 25.20
CA VAL A 116 -10.22 4.04 25.91
C VAL A 116 -10.08 5.26 26.82
N THR A 117 -9.22 5.15 27.82
CA THR A 117 -8.98 6.19 28.83
C THR A 117 -7.52 6.65 28.84
N SER A 118 -7.26 7.85 29.38
CA SER A 118 -5.89 8.39 29.45
C SER A 118 -4.93 7.44 30.17
N GLN A 119 -3.70 7.35 29.68
CA GLN A 119 -2.62 6.45 30.13
C GLN A 119 -2.84 4.95 29.88
N GLN A 120 -4.01 4.52 29.39
CA GLN A 120 -4.25 3.13 29.02
C GLN A 120 -3.22 2.65 28.00
N LYS A 121 -2.62 1.49 28.25
CA LYS A 121 -1.75 0.82 27.29
C LYS A 121 -2.59 0.04 26.28
N LEU A 122 -2.18 0.08 25.02
CA LEU A 122 -2.83 -0.60 23.91
C LEU A 122 -1.79 -1.33 23.09
N LEU A 123 -2.14 -2.49 22.58
CA LEU A 123 -1.44 -3.17 21.51
C LEU A 123 -1.98 -2.70 20.16
N ALA A 124 -1.18 -2.88 19.11
CA ALA A 124 -1.66 -2.67 17.75
C ALA A 124 -2.85 -3.59 17.47
N GLY A 125 -3.91 -3.05 16.89
CA GLY A 125 -5.16 -3.76 16.65
C GLY A 125 -6.17 -3.69 17.79
N ASP A 126 -5.82 -3.16 18.97
CA ASP A 126 -6.80 -2.96 20.03
C ASP A 126 -7.84 -1.89 19.64
N PRO A 127 -9.11 -2.08 20.01
CA PRO A 127 -10.15 -1.11 19.74
C PRO A 127 -9.99 0.18 20.54
N VAL A 128 -10.13 1.31 19.86
CA VAL A 128 -10.01 2.67 20.40
C VAL A 128 -11.38 3.32 20.56
N GLY A 129 -12.32 2.98 19.68
CA GLY A 129 -13.67 3.55 19.63
C GLY A 129 -14.34 3.30 18.28
N ILE A 130 -15.35 4.10 17.99
CA ILE A 130 -16.14 4.01 16.75
C ILE A 130 -15.98 5.30 15.95
N SER A 131 -15.70 5.16 14.66
CA SER A 131 -15.66 6.29 13.70
C SER A 131 -17.02 6.98 13.61
N GLY A 132 -17.07 8.23 13.16
CA GLY A 132 -18.33 8.95 13.16
C GLY A 132 -18.26 10.28 12.42
N THR A 133 -19.07 11.22 12.88
CA THR A 133 -19.18 12.55 12.27
C THR A 133 -19.28 13.67 13.30
N THR A 134 -18.59 13.52 14.45
CA THR A 134 -18.61 14.56 15.50
C THR A 134 -17.66 15.71 15.16
N GLY A 135 -17.90 16.90 15.75
CA GLY A 135 -17.10 18.10 15.48
C GLY A 135 -17.32 18.65 14.07
N ARG A 136 -16.26 19.15 13.45
CA ARG A 136 -16.33 19.75 12.10
C ARG A 136 -16.15 18.68 11.03
N SER A 137 -17.24 18.01 10.67
CA SER A 137 -17.28 16.97 9.64
C SER A 137 -18.46 17.16 8.67
N THR A 138 -18.28 16.82 7.39
CA THR A 138 -19.34 16.84 6.37
C THR A 138 -20.03 15.48 6.21
N GLY A 139 -19.57 14.45 6.92
CA GLY A 139 -20.16 13.12 6.89
C GLY A 139 -19.28 12.08 7.60
N PRO A 140 -19.79 10.87 7.85
CA PRO A 140 -19.02 9.87 8.60
C PRO A 140 -17.71 9.49 7.91
N HIS A 141 -16.61 9.61 8.66
CA HIS A 141 -15.26 9.21 8.26
C HIS A 141 -14.35 9.14 9.49
N LEU A 142 -13.15 8.55 9.33
CA LEU A 142 -12.08 8.65 10.31
C LEU A 142 -11.03 9.65 9.82
N HIS A 143 -10.80 10.72 10.56
CA HIS A 143 -9.68 11.62 10.32
C HIS A 143 -8.51 11.23 11.22
N ILE A 144 -7.33 11.01 10.64
CA ILE A 144 -6.10 10.79 11.39
C ILE A 144 -5.09 11.90 11.14
N SER A 145 -4.36 12.30 12.18
CA SER A 145 -3.16 13.13 12.05
C SER A 145 -2.03 12.52 12.86
N CYS A 146 -0.77 12.74 12.46
CA CYS A 146 0.37 12.21 13.19
C CYS A 146 1.46 13.27 13.37
N ARG A 147 2.25 13.10 14.43
CA ARG A 147 3.42 13.91 14.69
C ARG A 147 4.60 13.06 15.11
N LEU A 148 5.79 13.35 14.57
CA LEU A 148 7.06 12.79 15.01
C LEU A 148 7.82 13.87 15.78
N LYS A 149 8.18 13.61 17.04
CA LYS A 149 8.88 14.59 17.91
C LYS A 149 8.18 15.96 17.93
N GLY A 150 6.84 15.94 17.86
CA GLY A 150 5.97 17.14 17.84
C GLY A 150 5.76 17.78 16.47
N GLN A 151 6.54 17.44 15.45
CA GLN A 151 6.40 17.96 14.08
C GLN A 151 5.30 17.22 13.34
N LEU A 152 4.46 17.93 12.60
CA LEU A 152 3.33 17.35 11.85
C LEU A 152 3.85 16.59 10.63
N GLU A 153 3.43 15.34 10.50
CA GLU A 153 3.85 14.44 9.41
C GLU A 153 2.65 13.99 8.59
N ASP A 154 2.91 13.46 7.39
CA ASP A 154 1.89 12.82 6.55
C ASP A 154 1.51 11.44 7.13
N PRO A 155 0.25 11.24 7.58
CA PRO A 155 -0.20 9.95 8.12
C PRO A 155 -0.18 8.81 7.09
N TYR A 156 -0.13 9.11 5.79
CA TYR A 156 0.02 8.09 4.76
C TYR A 156 1.29 7.25 4.95
N ASN A 157 2.38 7.87 5.43
CA ASN A 157 3.62 7.16 5.70
C ASN A 157 3.45 6.09 6.80
N LEU A 158 2.53 6.28 7.75
CA LEU A 158 2.19 5.26 8.74
C LEU A 158 1.44 4.08 8.12
N LEU A 159 0.52 4.35 7.18
CA LEU A 159 -0.18 3.29 6.43
C LEU A 159 0.79 2.47 5.58
N LEU A 160 1.76 3.13 4.92
CA LEU A 160 2.83 2.44 4.19
C LEU A 160 3.66 1.57 5.13
N TYR A 161 4.10 2.12 6.26
CA TYR A 161 4.90 1.37 7.23
C TYR A 161 4.17 0.11 7.73
N VAL A 162 2.87 0.21 8.03
CA VAL A 162 2.02 -0.94 8.39
C VAL A 162 2.02 -1.98 7.26
N ARG A 163 1.78 -1.54 6.02
CA ARG A 163 1.71 -2.42 4.84
C ARG A 163 3.04 -3.13 4.56
N GLU A 164 4.15 -2.40 4.59
CA GLU A 164 5.50 -2.93 4.40
C GLU A 164 5.88 -3.95 5.47
N THR A 165 5.60 -3.62 6.73
CA THR A 165 5.91 -4.48 7.87
C THR A 165 5.14 -5.80 7.77
N LYS A 166 3.83 -5.74 7.50
CA LYS A 166 3.02 -6.94 7.29
C LYS A 166 3.50 -7.77 6.09
N ALA A 167 3.77 -7.15 4.94
CA ALA A 167 4.24 -7.85 3.75
C ALA A 167 5.61 -8.54 3.96
N ARG A 168 6.55 -7.85 4.63
CA ARG A 168 7.86 -8.43 4.98
C ARG A 168 7.72 -9.61 5.94
N ALA A 169 6.87 -9.49 6.96
CA ALA A 169 6.62 -10.56 7.91
C ALA A 169 6.02 -11.80 7.24
N ILE A 170 4.95 -11.65 6.45
CA ILE A 170 4.33 -12.78 5.71
C ILE A 170 5.37 -13.49 4.84
N LYS A 171 6.13 -12.71 4.04
CA LYS A 171 7.16 -13.25 3.15
C LYS A 171 8.23 -14.03 3.93
N ALA A 172 8.70 -13.49 5.05
CA ALA A 172 9.78 -14.09 5.80
C ALA A 172 9.35 -15.31 6.61
N LEU A 173 8.11 -15.32 7.12
CA LEU A 173 7.55 -16.47 7.81
C LEU A 173 7.29 -17.65 6.89
N ARG A 174 7.31 -17.43 5.56
CA ARG A 174 6.86 -18.41 4.56
C ARG A 174 5.52 -19.01 4.99
N VAL A 175 4.68 -18.20 5.63
CA VAL A 175 3.29 -18.57 5.88
C VAL A 175 2.75 -18.82 4.49
N GLU A 176 2.56 -20.10 4.18
CA GLU A 176 1.83 -20.53 3.01
C GLU A 176 0.39 -20.06 3.22
N GLU A 177 0.14 -18.81 2.87
CA GLU A 177 -1.20 -18.33 2.60
C GLU A 177 -1.27 -18.06 1.11
N ASN A 178 -2.31 -18.62 0.51
CA ASN A 178 -2.87 -18.44 -0.84
C ASN A 178 -3.00 -16.98 -1.33
N ASN A 179 -1.97 -16.14 -1.19
CA ASN A 179 -1.98 -14.69 -1.48
C ASN A 179 -0.89 -14.26 -2.48
N LEU A 180 -0.09 -15.20 -3.00
CA LEU A 180 0.60 -14.97 -4.25
C LEU A 180 -0.34 -15.42 -5.35
N PHE A 181 -0.81 -14.50 -6.19
CA PHE A 181 -1.62 -14.92 -7.31
C PHE A 181 -0.79 -15.87 -8.19
N SER A 182 -1.30 -17.08 -8.41
CA SER A 182 -0.91 -17.82 -9.60
C SER A 182 -1.27 -16.98 -10.83
N PRO A 183 -0.61 -17.17 -11.98
CA PRO A 183 -0.99 -16.46 -13.20
C PRO A 183 -2.49 -16.56 -13.50
N ALA A 184 -3.10 -17.73 -13.28
CA ALA A 184 -4.53 -17.95 -13.50
C ALA A 184 -5.41 -17.14 -12.55
N GLU A 185 -5.09 -17.10 -11.25
CA GLU A 185 -5.86 -16.32 -10.27
C GLU A 185 -5.69 -14.82 -10.49
N PHE A 186 -4.49 -14.36 -10.84
CA PHE A 186 -4.20 -12.97 -11.18
C PHE A 186 -5.10 -12.50 -12.33
N ILE A 187 -5.10 -13.29 -13.42
CA ILE A 187 -5.90 -12.99 -14.61
C ILE A 187 -7.39 -13.00 -14.26
N LYS A 188 -7.87 -14.03 -13.55
CA LYS A 188 -9.28 -14.13 -13.13
C LYS A 188 -9.71 -12.91 -12.32
N HIS A 189 -8.83 -12.42 -11.43
CA HIS A 189 -9.13 -11.30 -10.55
C HIS A 189 -9.20 -9.98 -11.32
N TYR A 190 -8.25 -9.71 -12.23
CA TYR A 190 -8.14 -8.40 -12.89
C TYR A 190 -8.76 -8.31 -14.30
N ALA A 191 -9.15 -9.43 -14.92
CA ALA A 191 -9.69 -9.44 -16.28
C ALA A 191 -10.92 -8.53 -16.45
N ALA A 192 -11.85 -8.56 -15.50
CA ALA A 192 -13.05 -7.72 -15.56
C ALA A 192 -12.70 -6.23 -15.56
N ALA A 193 -11.75 -5.81 -14.70
CA ALA A 193 -11.28 -4.42 -14.65
C ALA A 193 -10.57 -4.03 -15.97
N ALA A 194 -9.70 -4.88 -16.50
CA ALA A 194 -9.03 -4.65 -17.78
C ALA A 194 -10.03 -4.49 -18.94
N MET A 195 -11.06 -5.34 -18.99
CA MET A 195 -12.11 -5.26 -20.01
C MET A 195 -12.96 -4.00 -19.90
N GLN A 196 -13.25 -3.53 -18.68
CA GLN A 196 -13.92 -2.25 -18.50
C GLN A 196 -13.09 -1.09 -19.05
N GLN A 197 -11.77 -1.14 -18.86
CA GLN A 197 -10.85 -0.14 -19.37
C GLN A 197 -10.74 -0.19 -20.90
N GLN A 198 -10.80 -1.37 -21.50
CA GLN A 198 -10.90 -1.50 -22.95
C GLN A 198 -12.17 -0.83 -23.48
N ARG A 199 -13.33 -1.07 -22.87
CA ARG A 199 -14.58 -0.42 -23.29
C ARG A 199 -14.53 1.10 -23.12
N LYS A 200 -13.88 1.55 -22.05
CA LYS A 200 -13.80 2.98 -21.70
C LYS A 200 -12.78 3.75 -22.55
N TYR A 201 -11.64 3.16 -22.86
CA TYR A 201 -10.47 3.84 -23.44
C TYR A 201 -9.98 3.24 -24.76
N GLY A 202 -10.49 2.08 -25.19
CA GLY A 202 -10.05 1.38 -26.39
C GLY A 202 -8.70 0.64 -26.25
N ILE A 203 -8.12 0.58 -25.06
CA ILE A 203 -6.86 -0.11 -24.79
C ILE A 203 -7.13 -1.62 -24.70
N PRO A 204 -6.44 -2.49 -25.46
CA PRO A 204 -6.68 -3.93 -25.37
C PRO A 204 -6.53 -4.46 -23.94
N SER A 205 -7.50 -5.26 -23.49
CA SER A 205 -7.51 -5.91 -22.18
C SER A 205 -6.25 -6.76 -21.99
N SER A 206 -5.82 -7.44 -23.05
CA SER A 206 -4.62 -8.26 -23.11
C SER A 206 -3.34 -7.44 -22.90
N VAL A 207 -3.28 -6.22 -23.42
CA VAL A 207 -2.17 -5.28 -23.18
C VAL A 207 -2.13 -4.89 -21.71
N ILE A 208 -3.27 -4.47 -21.16
CA ILE A 208 -3.37 -4.09 -19.74
C ILE A 208 -2.94 -5.25 -18.85
N LEU A 209 -3.52 -6.44 -19.02
CA LEU A 209 -3.21 -7.62 -18.21
C LEU A 209 -1.75 -8.07 -18.34
N ALA A 210 -1.18 -8.02 -19.55
CA ALA A 210 0.20 -8.45 -19.77
C ALA A 210 1.22 -7.49 -19.17
N GLN A 211 1.02 -6.17 -19.32
CA GLN A 211 1.85 -5.17 -18.66
C GLN A 211 1.70 -5.29 -17.14
N MET A 212 0.46 -5.35 -16.64
CA MET A 212 0.19 -5.52 -15.21
C MET A 212 0.89 -6.76 -14.65
N ALA A 213 0.81 -7.91 -15.33
CA ALA A 213 1.48 -9.15 -14.93
C ALA A 213 3.01 -9.02 -14.95
N LEU A 214 3.58 -8.42 -15.99
CA LEU A 214 5.03 -8.25 -16.14
C LEU A 214 5.61 -7.34 -15.06
N GLU A 215 5.08 -6.12 -14.93
CA GLU A 215 5.62 -5.08 -14.06
C GLU A 215 5.44 -5.44 -12.58
N SER A 216 4.31 -6.08 -12.24
CA SER A 216 4.01 -6.44 -10.87
C SER A 216 4.53 -7.82 -10.44
N LYS A 217 5.13 -8.61 -11.35
CA LYS A 217 5.43 -10.04 -11.14
C LYS A 217 4.18 -10.83 -10.75
N TRP A 218 3.12 -10.71 -11.53
CA TRP A 218 1.79 -11.29 -11.23
C TRP A 218 1.22 -10.83 -9.88
N GLY A 219 1.43 -9.56 -9.54
CA GLY A 219 1.00 -8.95 -8.28
C GLY A 219 1.93 -9.18 -7.09
N ASN A 220 3.02 -9.91 -7.28
CA ASN A 220 3.88 -10.38 -6.20
C ASN A 220 5.11 -9.49 -5.92
N SER A 221 5.29 -8.42 -6.69
CA SER A 221 6.34 -7.44 -6.42
C SER A 221 6.01 -6.62 -5.17
N ASN A 222 7.04 -6.17 -4.45
CA ASN A 222 6.84 -5.31 -3.28
C ASN A 222 6.16 -3.99 -3.67
N LEU A 223 6.50 -3.40 -4.82
CA LEU A 223 5.85 -2.19 -5.34
C LEU A 223 4.35 -2.39 -5.61
N ALA A 224 3.94 -3.56 -6.09
CA ALA A 224 2.53 -3.89 -6.30
C ALA A 224 1.79 -4.20 -4.98
N GLN A 225 2.39 -4.97 -4.08
CA GLN A 225 1.75 -5.35 -2.81
C GLN A 225 1.67 -4.18 -1.82
N VAL A 226 2.71 -3.32 -1.80
CA VAL A 226 2.82 -2.19 -0.90
C VAL A 226 2.34 -0.91 -1.55
N GLY A 227 2.85 -0.55 -2.72
CA GLY A 227 2.45 0.69 -3.38
C GLY A 227 1.12 0.58 -4.13
N TYR A 228 0.52 -0.61 -4.24
CA TYR A 228 -0.54 -0.87 -5.22
C TYR A 228 -0.19 -0.40 -6.64
N ASN A 229 1.10 -0.35 -6.97
CA ASN A 229 1.58 0.10 -8.26
C ASN A 229 1.94 -1.12 -9.10
N PHE A 230 0.94 -1.60 -9.84
CA PHE A 230 1.06 -2.82 -10.63
C PHE A 230 1.72 -2.62 -11.99
N PHE A 231 2.08 -1.39 -12.34
CA PHE A 231 2.58 -0.99 -13.66
C PHE A 231 3.95 -0.32 -13.61
N GLY A 232 4.61 -0.27 -12.45
CA GLY A 232 5.92 0.38 -12.31
C GLY A 232 5.89 1.88 -12.62
N ILE A 233 4.77 2.56 -12.33
CA ILE A 233 4.60 3.97 -12.71
C ILE A 233 5.46 4.87 -11.81
N LYS A 234 6.39 5.61 -12.41
CA LYS A 234 7.25 6.59 -11.73
C LYS A 234 6.46 7.85 -11.37
N ALA A 235 6.72 8.40 -10.18
CA ALA A 235 6.13 9.64 -9.69
C ALA A 235 6.74 10.84 -10.44
N ASN A 236 5.96 11.44 -11.33
CA ASN A 236 6.37 12.63 -12.07
C ASN A 236 6.26 13.90 -11.19
N GLN A 237 6.75 15.03 -11.70
CA GLN A 237 6.74 16.28 -10.95
C GLN A 237 5.33 16.73 -10.53
N ASN A 238 4.31 16.49 -11.37
CA ASN A 238 2.92 16.84 -11.05
C ASN A 238 2.38 16.00 -9.88
N TRP A 239 2.69 14.70 -9.86
CA TRP A 239 2.36 13.80 -8.75
C TRP A 239 2.98 14.30 -7.44
N LEU A 240 4.27 14.62 -7.47
CA LEU A 240 5.03 15.11 -6.31
C LEU A 240 4.51 16.48 -5.84
N ASN A 241 4.25 17.41 -6.75
CA ASN A 241 3.72 18.74 -6.45
C ASN A 241 2.29 18.67 -5.87
N SER A 242 1.54 17.63 -6.22
CA SER A 242 0.19 17.38 -5.69
C SER A 242 0.23 16.77 -4.28
N GLY A 243 1.42 16.48 -3.73
CA GLY A 243 1.56 15.82 -2.43
C GLY A 243 1.06 14.38 -2.44
N LEU A 244 0.95 13.74 -3.61
CA LEU A 244 0.48 12.37 -3.71
C LEU A 244 1.58 11.39 -3.27
N PRO A 245 1.19 10.26 -2.66
CA PRO A 245 2.14 9.36 -2.03
C PRO A 245 3.02 8.62 -3.03
N TYR A 246 4.24 8.31 -2.62
CA TYR A 246 5.20 7.54 -3.42
C TYR A 246 6.09 6.67 -2.53
N SER A 247 6.66 5.62 -3.10
CA SER A 247 7.70 4.80 -2.48
C SER A 247 9.02 4.96 -3.23
N ILE A 248 10.13 4.79 -2.54
CA ILE A 248 11.46 4.83 -3.15
C ILE A 248 11.91 3.40 -3.46
N HIS A 249 12.30 3.16 -4.70
CA HIS A 249 12.83 1.87 -5.14
C HIS A 249 14.05 2.10 -6.04
N ASP A 250 14.99 1.15 -6.00
CA ASP A 250 16.09 1.11 -6.95
C ASP A 250 15.63 0.30 -8.17
N ASP A 251 15.53 0.96 -9.33
CA ASP A 251 15.15 0.34 -10.61
C ASP A 251 16.24 0.61 -11.67
N ASP A 252 16.04 1.55 -12.58
CA ASP A 252 17.08 1.96 -13.54
C ASP A 252 18.15 2.84 -12.86
N ARG A 253 17.74 3.58 -11.83
CA ARG A 253 18.59 4.47 -11.03
C ARG A 253 18.34 4.25 -9.54
N PRO A 254 19.32 4.54 -8.67
CA PRO A 254 19.09 4.49 -7.24
C PRO A 254 18.08 5.56 -6.82
N ASN A 255 17.24 5.23 -5.84
CA ASN A 255 16.26 6.11 -5.22
C ASN A 255 15.20 6.70 -6.17
N GLU A 256 14.71 5.91 -7.13
CA GLU A 256 13.61 6.33 -7.98
C GLU A 256 12.28 6.33 -7.22
N LYS A 257 11.46 7.37 -7.47
CA LYS A 257 10.17 7.55 -6.82
C LYS A 257 9.08 6.90 -7.69
N PHE A 258 8.33 5.98 -7.12
CA PHE A 258 7.20 5.33 -7.77
C PHE A 258 5.89 5.73 -7.11
N CYS A 259 4.86 6.01 -7.90
CA CYS A 259 3.53 6.34 -7.39
C CYS A 259 3.05 5.23 -6.44
N ASN A 260 2.38 5.62 -5.35
CA ASN A 260 1.57 4.69 -4.58
C ASN A 260 0.08 4.99 -4.82
N PHE A 261 -0.69 3.95 -5.07
CA PHE A 261 -2.12 4.02 -5.30
C PHE A 261 -2.89 3.56 -4.05
N LEU A 262 -4.19 3.82 -4.04
CA LEU A 262 -5.14 3.41 -3.02
C LEU A 262 -5.61 1.97 -3.22
N SER A 263 -5.64 1.50 -4.46
CA SER A 263 -5.98 0.13 -4.79
C SER A 263 -5.38 -0.30 -6.14
N PRO A 264 -5.36 -1.60 -6.45
CA PRO A 264 -4.99 -2.08 -7.78
C PRO A 264 -5.81 -1.40 -8.88
N GLU A 265 -7.13 -1.23 -8.70
CA GLU A 265 -8.03 -0.61 -9.68
C GLU A 265 -7.66 0.85 -9.97
N GLU A 266 -7.22 1.61 -8.96
CA GLU A 266 -6.75 2.97 -9.18
C GLU A 266 -5.47 3.00 -10.00
N SER A 267 -4.56 2.04 -9.78
CA SER A 267 -3.36 1.90 -10.62
C SER A 267 -3.70 1.54 -12.06
N ILE A 268 -4.73 0.72 -12.27
CA ILE A 268 -5.24 0.37 -13.61
C ILE A 268 -5.84 1.61 -14.28
N GLU A 269 -6.70 2.36 -13.59
CA GLU A 269 -7.31 3.59 -14.12
C GLU A 269 -6.24 4.64 -14.45
N TYR A 270 -5.25 4.84 -13.57
CA TYR A 270 -4.16 5.78 -13.81
C TYR A 270 -3.30 5.33 -15.01
N HIS A 271 -3.00 4.03 -15.10
CA HIS A 271 -2.28 3.45 -16.24
C HIS A 271 -3.03 3.72 -17.56
N SER A 272 -4.35 3.50 -17.60
CA SER A 272 -5.15 3.79 -18.77
C SER A 272 -5.10 5.27 -19.13
N ARG A 273 -5.29 6.17 -18.16
CA ARG A 273 -5.18 7.62 -18.39
C ARG A 273 -3.81 8.04 -18.89
N LEU A 274 -2.74 7.40 -18.42
CA LEU A 274 -1.38 7.61 -18.91
C LEU A 274 -1.28 7.22 -20.39
N LEU A 275 -1.79 6.05 -20.78
CA LEU A 275 -1.82 5.60 -22.19
C LEU A 275 -2.75 6.43 -23.08
N MET A 276 -3.64 7.22 -22.49
CA MET A 276 -4.48 8.21 -23.17
C MET A 276 -3.93 9.65 -23.12
N SER A 277 -2.65 9.83 -22.75
CA SER A 277 -1.95 11.11 -22.90
C SER A 277 -1.28 11.26 -24.27
N ASP A 278 -1.01 12.50 -24.71
CA ASP A 278 -0.40 12.80 -26.02
C ASP A 278 0.90 12.02 -26.30
N ARG A 279 1.66 11.69 -25.25
CA ARG A 279 2.87 10.85 -25.35
C ARG A 279 2.59 9.51 -26.06
N TYR A 280 1.40 8.95 -25.87
CA TYR A 280 0.99 7.66 -26.40
C TYR A 280 -0.05 7.77 -27.52
N ALA A 281 -0.27 8.96 -28.10
CA ALA A 281 -1.30 9.20 -29.11
C ALA A 281 -1.23 8.29 -30.35
N ARG A 282 -0.03 7.75 -30.66
CA ARG A 282 0.14 6.78 -31.75
C ARG A 282 -0.65 5.49 -31.53
N CYS A 283 -0.84 5.07 -30.27
CA CYS A 283 -1.57 3.85 -29.92
C CYS A 283 -3.05 3.92 -30.35
N TRP A 284 -3.66 5.10 -30.30
CA TRP A 284 -5.12 5.27 -30.47
C TRP A 284 -5.62 5.01 -31.89
N ARG A 285 -4.71 4.78 -32.84
CA ARG A 285 -5.02 4.43 -34.23
C ARG A 285 -5.34 2.95 -34.41
N TYR A 286 -4.97 2.12 -33.45
CA TYR A 286 -5.11 0.67 -33.53
C TYR A 286 -6.36 0.20 -32.81
N LYS A 287 -6.98 -0.86 -33.35
CA LYS A 287 -8.20 -1.42 -32.78
C LYS A 287 -7.94 -1.98 -31.37
N PRO A 288 -8.96 -2.04 -30.50
CA PRO A 288 -8.87 -2.66 -29.18
C PRO A 288 -8.51 -4.16 -29.16
N THR A 289 -8.39 -4.79 -30.34
CA THR A 289 -7.97 -6.18 -30.54
C THR A 289 -6.57 -6.32 -31.15
N ASP A 290 -5.89 -5.21 -31.46
CA ASP A 290 -4.54 -5.18 -32.05
C ASP A 290 -3.46 -4.96 -30.98
N TYR A 291 -3.30 -5.93 -30.08
CA TYR A 291 -2.34 -5.82 -28.98
C TYR A 291 -0.88 -5.65 -29.45
N HIS A 292 -0.52 -6.14 -30.64
CA HIS A 292 0.84 -6.06 -31.16
C HIS A 292 1.24 -4.61 -31.42
N ASN A 293 0.44 -3.88 -32.20
CA ASN A 293 0.75 -2.50 -32.56
C ASN A 293 0.58 -1.53 -31.38
N TRP A 294 -0.31 -1.85 -30.44
CA TRP A 294 -0.37 -1.19 -29.13
C TRP A 294 0.96 -1.33 -28.38
N LEU A 295 1.46 -2.56 -28.16
CA LEU A 295 2.72 -2.80 -27.44
C LEU A 295 3.93 -2.15 -28.13
N LEU A 296 4.02 -2.23 -29.47
CA LEU A 296 5.06 -1.55 -30.24
C LEU A 296 5.05 -0.03 -30.02
N SER A 297 3.86 0.58 -30.07
CA SER A 297 3.71 2.03 -29.92
C SER A 297 3.96 2.49 -28.48
N ILE A 298 3.50 1.72 -27.49
CA ILE A 298 3.80 1.95 -26.06
C ILE A 298 5.31 1.91 -25.82
N LYS A 299 6.01 0.89 -26.36
CA LYS A 299 7.46 0.79 -26.24
C LYS A 299 8.17 1.96 -26.93
N ALA A 300 7.77 2.29 -28.15
CA ALA A 300 8.37 3.38 -28.93
C ALA A 300 8.19 4.76 -28.25
N ALA A 301 7.11 4.95 -27.50
CA ALA A 301 6.88 6.14 -26.68
C ALA A 301 7.72 6.16 -25.38
N GLY A 302 8.50 5.11 -25.10
CA GLY A 302 9.46 5.04 -24.00
C GLY A 302 8.85 4.57 -22.67
N TYR A 303 7.80 3.72 -22.69
CA TYR A 303 7.24 3.15 -21.47
C TYR A 303 8.26 2.30 -20.68
N ALA A 304 9.04 1.48 -21.39
CA ALA A 304 10.02 0.57 -20.79
C ALA A 304 11.37 0.61 -21.51
N THR A 305 12.46 0.59 -20.73
CA THR A 305 13.85 0.55 -21.20
C THR A 305 14.24 -0.81 -21.77
N ARG A 306 13.69 -1.89 -21.19
CA ARG A 306 13.91 -3.30 -21.59
C ARG A 306 13.78 -3.51 -23.10
N ARG A 307 14.83 -4.03 -23.75
CA ARG A 307 14.86 -4.25 -25.22
C ARG A 307 13.79 -5.22 -25.72
N ASP A 308 13.53 -6.30 -25.00
CA ASP A 308 12.60 -7.38 -25.38
C ASP A 308 11.17 -7.19 -24.84
N TYR A 309 10.81 -5.99 -24.38
CA TYR A 309 9.52 -5.69 -23.73
C TYR A 309 8.29 -6.24 -24.48
N VAL A 310 8.17 -5.90 -25.77
CA VAL A 310 7.04 -6.33 -26.62
C VAL A 310 6.99 -7.85 -26.69
N LYS A 311 8.13 -8.51 -26.94
CA LYS A 311 8.22 -9.97 -27.03
C LYS A 311 7.79 -10.66 -25.73
N VAL A 312 8.13 -10.09 -24.57
CA VAL A 312 7.73 -10.63 -23.27
C VAL A 312 6.23 -10.47 -23.04
N CYS A 313 5.67 -9.29 -23.29
CA CYS A 313 4.23 -9.06 -23.15
C CYS A 313 3.43 -9.97 -24.10
N GLU A 314 3.82 -10.08 -25.37
CA GLU A 314 3.16 -10.98 -26.32
C GLU A 314 3.24 -12.44 -25.91
N ARG A 315 4.36 -12.88 -25.32
CA ARG A 315 4.47 -14.24 -24.77
C ARG A 315 3.44 -14.46 -23.67
N ILE A 316 3.30 -13.51 -22.73
CA ILE A 316 2.29 -13.57 -21.67
C ILE A 316 0.88 -13.63 -22.29
N ILE A 317 0.57 -12.75 -23.25
CA ILE A 317 -0.72 -12.72 -23.95
C ILE A 317 -1.04 -14.06 -24.60
N ARG A 318 -0.09 -14.65 -25.33
CA ARG A 318 -0.31 -15.90 -26.06
C ARG A 318 -0.38 -17.11 -25.14
N GLN A 319 0.53 -17.21 -24.17
CA GLN A 319 0.58 -18.33 -23.22
C GLN A 319 -0.69 -18.43 -22.38
N HIS A 320 -1.24 -17.29 -21.97
CA HIS A 320 -2.44 -17.23 -21.13
C HIS A 320 -3.71 -16.88 -21.92
N LYS A 321 -3.64 -16.84 -23.26
CA LYS A 321 -4.75 -16.54 -24.17
C LYS A 321 -5.50 -15.25 -23.80
N LEU A 322 -4.77 -14.22 -23.38
CA LEU A 322 -5.37 -12.97 -22.89
C LEU A 322 -6.15 -12.21 -23.98
N TYR A 323 -5.82 -12.45 -25.25
CA TYR A 323 -6.54 -11.90 -26.41
C TYR A 323 -8.02 -12.32 -26.46
N LEU A 324 -8.42 -13.38 -25.73
CA LEU A 324 -9.83 -13.75 -25.60
C LEU A 324 -10.62 -12.69 -24.81
N TYR A 325 -9.97 -12.01 -23.86
CA TYR A 325 -10.61 -10.90 -23.14
C TYR A 325 -10.79 -9.66 -24.02
N ASP A 326 -9.90 -9.45 -25.00
CA ASP A 326 -10.08 -8.38 -25.98
C ASP A 326 -11.38 -8.58 -26.78
N GLN A 327 -11.58 -9.81 -27.26
CA GLN A 327 -12.77 -10.22 -27.99
C GLN A 327 -14.03 -10.20 -27.13
N GLN A 328 -13.90 -10.59 -25.85
CA GLN A 328 -15.03 -10.57 -24.92
C GLN A 328 -15.47 -9.15 -24.61
N ALA A 329 -14.53 -8.22 -24.42
CA ALA A 329 -14.83 -6.83 -24.13
C ALA A 329 -15.51 -6.10 -25.31
N GLU A 330 -15.19 -6.45 -26.56
CA GLU A 330 -15.88 -5.92 -27.75
C GLU A 330 -17.36 -6.35 -27.84
N ARG A 331 -17.76 -7.42 -27.15
CA ARG A 331 -19.13 -7.97 -27.17
C ARG A 331 -20.00 -7.49 -26.00
N MET A 332 -19.44 -6.74 -25.05
CA MET A 332 -20.10 -6.20 -23.86
C MET A 332 -20.44 -4.72 -24.04
#